data_AF-A0A433CMK0-F1
#
_entry.id   AF-A0A433CMK0-F1
#
_cell.length_a   1.000
_cell.length_b   1.000
_cell.length_c   1.000
_cell.angle_alpha   90.00
_cell.angle_beta   90.00
_cell.angle_gamma   90.00
#
_symmetry.space_group_name_H-M   'P 1'
#
loop_
_entity.id
_entity.type
_entity.pdbx_description
1 polymer ?
#
loop_
_entity_poly.entity_id
_entity_poly.type
_entity_poly.pdbx_seq_one_letter_code
_entity_poly.pdbx_strand_id
1 'polypeptide(L)'
;MVVGETYTQAYTVTITLQPNEKLFLESIFFGGVGSDAIVQFTANSKFNISFITRFPATYVPHFRAQYLFEQLIYKTTDGEYTADLSPLFARFPDVVFTCGDAIRGIKDDAGNLSAVMKISLEMFRQFWDCFFSVGISEKAGKVTFDEKINLVDRINRIILPEPSAPVKVRYEKGYGFNILKIGYPEIKSDVGALNGREEFNCTFEFTTGTSADAGTLDKVSKIKASCYEQEKIRITLYEKNTTDNKSDNDVFVNWIDSVLQPADGDIPAHYLLDRALNATATGLIEAATVWNLRLSPGRMLRNNGSWLRSCLFLGDNKILKYTSADKNNKLECDGIIERQDVPVIGLNNRFFYPLVMTLELPAPNNLLDLMEANPLATYQVTFDGNTFTGILLKNSVAPSTNKAQTYELLLDSDNDLTKLIDYAG
;
A
#
# COMPACT_ATOMS: atom_id res chain seq x y z
N MET A 1 -35.94 44.45 -36.22
CA MET A 1 -34.55 44.90 -36.34
C MET A 1 -34.48 45.89 -37.49
N VAL A 2 -33.63 46.90 -37.37
CA VAL A 2 -33.37 47.94 -38.37
C VAL A 2 -32.08 47.56 -39.08
N VAL A 3 -32.07 47.69 -40.40
CA VAL A 3 -30.88 47.39 -41.23
C VAL A 3 -29.74 48.33 -40.82
N GLY A 4 -28.56 47.75 -40.54
CA GLY A 4 -27.34 48.49 -40.20
C GLY A 4 -27.14 48.78 -38.71
N GLU A 5 -28.10 48.44 -37.85
CA GLU A 5 -28.01 48.65 -36.40
C GLU A 5 -27.34 47.48 -35.67
N THR A 6 -26.59 47.78 -34.61
CA THR A 6 -25.97 46.76 -33.75
C THR A 6 -26.89 46.44 -32.58
N TYR A 7 -27.18 45.15 -32.39
CA TYR A 7 -28.01 44.67 -31.29
C TYR A 7 -27.16 43.88 -30.30
N THR A 8 -27.39 44.08 -29.00
CA THR A 8 -26.75 43.30 -27.94
C THR A 8 -27.81 42.55 -27.16
N GLN A 9 -27.66 41.23 -27.04
CA GLN A 9 -28.50 40.39 -26.22
C GLN A 9 -27.63 39.58 -25.27
N ALA A 10 -27.79 39.80 -23.96
CA ALA A 10 -27.19 38.92 -22.96
C ALA A 10 -28.01 37.64 -22.87
N TYR A 11 -27.34 36.49 -22.90
CA TYR A 11 -27.95 35.19 -22.61
C TYR A 11 -26.93 34.30 -21.89
N THR A 12 -27.44 33.38 -21.07
CA THR A 12 -26.66 32.33 -20.42
C THR A 12 -27.47 31.06 -20.49
N VAL A 13 -26.87 30.00 -21.04
CA VAL A 13 -27.53 28.71 -21.22
C VAL A 13 -26.56 27.61 -20.80
N THR A 14 -27.05 26.65 -20.03
CA THR A 14 -26.31 25.43 -19.69
C THR A 14 -26.90 24.29 -20.52
N ILE A 15 -26.05 23.67 -21.35
CA ILE A 15 -26.44 22.59 -22.26
C ILE A 15 -25.55 21.38 -21.94
N THR A 16 -26.17 20.25 -21.62
CA THR A 16 -25.47 18.96 -21.46
C THR A 16 -25.51 18.23 -22.79
N LEU A 17 -24.33 17.94 -23.36
CA LEU A 17 -24.20 17.16 -24.59
C LEU A 17 -23.92 15.69 -24.25
N GLN A 18 -24.62 14.79 -24.92
CA GLN A 18 -24.29 13.36 -24.95
C GLN A 18 -23.11 13.09 -25.90
N PRO A 19 -22.45 11.93 -25.81
CA PRO A 19 -21.40 11.56 -26.76
C PRO A 19 -21.85 11.71 -28.22
N ASN A 20 -21.02 12.35 -29.04
CA ASN A 20 -21.24 12.68 -30.46
C ASN A 20 -22.29 13.78 -30.76
N GLU A 21 -22.91 14.38 -29.75
CA GLU A 21 -23.74 15.56 -29.97
C GLU A 21 -22.90 16.80 -30.26
N LYS A 22 -23.43 17.69 -31.09
CA LYS A 22 -22.78 18.95 -31.49
C LYS A 22 -23.70 20.10 -31.12
N LEU A 23 -23.10 21.16 -30.57
CA LEU A 23 -23.81 22.41 -30.34
C LEU A 23 -23.61 23.33 -31.54
N PHE A 24 -24.71 23.85 -32.07
CA PHE A 24 -24.71 24.90 -33.08
C PHE A 24 -25.43 26.12 -32.52
N LEU A 25 -24.92 27.30 -32.83
CA LEU A 25 -25.60 28.56 -32.55
C LEU A 25 -26.14 29.09 -33.86
N GLU A 26 -27.46 29.21 -33.95
CA GLU A 26 -28.15 29.83 -35.07
C GLU A 26 -28.83 31.12 -34.62
N SER A 27 -28.71 32.17 -35.42
CA SER A 27 -29.46 33.41 -35.23
C SER A 27 -30.54 33.49 -36.30
N ILE A 28 -31.79 33.27 -35.90
CA ILE A 28 -32.94 33.30 -36.81
C ILE A 28 -33.64 34.64 -36.66
N PHE A 29 -33.83 35.34 -37.78
CA PHE A 29 -34.69 36.52 -37.86
C PHE A 29 -36.01 36.12 -38.54
N PHE A 30 -37.12 36.19 -37.81
CA PHE A 30 -38.45 36.05 -38.40
C PHE A 30 -38.92 37.39 -38.97
N GLY A 31 -38.65 37.62 -40.26
CA GLY A 31 -39.16 38.78 -41.01
C GLY A 31 -40.57 38.55 -41.54
N GLY A 32 -41.36 39.62 -41.65
CA GLY A 32 -42.62 39.60 -42.42
C GLY A 32 -42.35 39.39 -43.91
N VAL A 33 -43.38 38.96 -44.64
CA VAL A 33 -43.35 38.55 -46.06
C VAL A 33 -42.48 39.48 -46.93
N GLY A 34 -41.38 38.97 -47.48
CA GLY A 34 -40.64 39.61 -48.58
C GLY A 34 -39.21 40.08 -48.35
N SER A 35 -38.53 39.75 -47.25
CA SER A 35 -37.10 40.08 -47.09
C SER A 35 -36.33 39.04 -46.28
N ASP A 36 -35.34 38.40 -46.91
CA ASP A 36 -34.32 37.61 -46.22
C ASP A 36 -33.38 38.57 -45.49
N ALA A 37 -33.40 38.57 -44.16
CA ALA A 37 -32.44 39.32 -43.36
C ALA A 37 -31.30 38.39 -42.93
N ILE A 38 -30.05 38.82 -43.18
CA ILE A 38 -28.86 38.10 -42.72
C ILE A 38 -28.37 38.78 -41.44
N VAL A 39 -28.26 38.02 -40.36
CA VAL A 39 -27.59 38.48 -39.14
C VAL A 39 -26.09 38.29 -39.31
N GLN A 40 -25.31 39.37 -39.26
CA GLN A 40 -23.86 39.32 -39.39
C GLN A 40 -23.19 39.51 -38.01
N PHE A 41 -22.34 38.57 -37.62
CA PHE A 41 -21.43 38.76 -36.49
C PHE A 41 -20.31 39.71 -36.91
N THR A 42 -20.09 40.77 -36.12
CA THR A 42 -19.03 41.75 -36.40
C THR A 42 -17.72 41.31 -35.74
N ALA A 43 -16.60 41.93 -36.12
CA ALA A 43 -15.31 41.71 -35.46
C ALA A 43 -15.33 42.02 -33.94
N ASN A 44 -16.32 42.78 -33.46
CA ASN A 44 -16.52 43.11 -32.05
C ASN A 44 -17.47 42.16 -31.31
N SER A 45 -18.09 41.19 -32.01
CA SER A 45 -18.92 40.17 -31.38
C SER A 45 -18.05 39.24 -30.52
N LYS A 46 -18.32 39.19 -29.21
CA LYS A 46 -17.56 38.38 -28.25
C LYS A 46 -18.46 37.30 -27.67
N PHE A 47 -18.01 36.06 -27.73
CA PHE A 47 -18.60 34.93 -27.03
C PHE A 47 -17.68 34.51 -25.90
N ASN A 48 -18.24 34.19 -24.74
CA ASN A 48 -17.53 33.49 -23.69
C ASN A 48 -18.17 32.11 -23.55
N ILE A 49 -17.39 31.06 -23.81
CA ILE A 49 -17.84 29.68 -23.78
C ILE A 49 -16.98 28.94 -22.76
N SER A 50 -17.63 28.35 -21.76
CA SER A 50 -17.02 27.43 -20.81
C SER A 50 -17.74 26.09 -20.90
N PHE A 51 -17.01 24.99 -20.96
CA PHE A 51 -17.56 23.64 -20.93
C PHE A 51 -16.84 22.79 -19.89
N ILE A 52 -17.56 21.84 -19.31
CA ILE A 52 -17.01 20.79 -18.45
C ILE A 52 -17.18 19.50 -19.24
N THR A 53 -16.06 18.84 -19.58
CA THR A 53 -16.07 17.54 -20.25
C THR A 53 -15.61 16.46 -19.28
N ARG A 54 -16.16 15.26 -19.44
CA ARG A 54 -15.68 14.07 -18.74
C ARG A 54 -14.90 13.22 -19.72
N PHE A 55 -13.71 12.81 -19.32
CA PHE A 55 -12.89 11.91 -20.12
C PHE A 55 -13.61 10.55 -20.26
N PRO A 56 -13.62 9.90 -21.44
CA PRO A 56 -14.29 8.61 -21.66
C PRO A 56 -13.88 7.53 -20.65
N ALA A 57 -14.77 6.57 -20.39
CA ALA A 57 -14.43 5.42 -19.57
C ALA A 57 -13.35 4.57 -20.25
N THR A 58 -12.42 4.04 -19.47
CA THR A 58 -11.32 3.20 -19.94
C THR A 58 -11.18 1.99 -19.03
N TYR A 59 -10.81 0.85 -19.59
CA TYR A 59 -10.65 -0.41 -18.85
C TYR A 59 -9.17 -0.75 -18.74
N VAL A 60 -8.66 -0.72 -17.51
CA VAL A 60 -7.23 -0.89 -17.23
C VAL A 60 -6.99 -2.32 -16.71
N PRO A 61 -6.11 -3.09 -17.34
CA PRO A 61 -5.77 -4.43 -16.89
C PRO A 61 -4.96 -4.37 -15.60
N HIS A 62 -5.27 -5.29 -14.69
CA HIS A 62 -4.59 -5.42 -13.41
C HIS A 62 -4.26 -6.90 -13.13
N PHE A 63 -3.19 -7.13 -12.37
CA PHE A 63 -2.90 -8.44 -11.80
C PHE A 63 -3.38 -8.52 -10.35
N ARG A 64 -3.88 -9.70 -9.95
CA ARG A 64 -4.12 -10.05 -8.55
C ARG A 64 -2.79 -10.33 -7.85
N ALA A 65 -2.74 -10.10 -6.54
CA ALA A 65 -1.53 -10.29 -5.74
C ALA A 65 -0.95 -11.71 -5.82
N GLN A 66 -1.80 -12.74 -5.73
CA GLN A 66 -1.40 -14.14 -5.80
C GLN A 66 -0.70 -14.48 -7.12
N TYR A 67 -1.24 -14.02 -8.25
CA TYR A 67 -0.62 -14.23 -9.56
C TYR A 67 0.76 -13.57 -9.64
N LEU A 68 0.89 -12.31 -9.17
CA LEU A 68 2.20 -11.64 -9.15
C LEU A 68 3.19 -12.37 -8.26
N PHE A 69 2.77 -12.83 -7.09
CA PHE A 69 3.63 -13.57 -6.17
C PHE A 69 4.14 -14.87 -6.81
N GLU A 70 3.28 -15.65 -7.47
CA GLU A 70 3.66 -16.85 -8.23
C GLU A 70 4.72 -16.53 -9.30
N GLN A 71 4.49 -15.49 -10.09
CA GLN A 71 5.44 -15.08 -11.13
C GLN A 71 6.77 -14.59 -10.54
N LEU A 72 6.73 -13.86 -9.43
CA LEU A 72 7.91 -13.31 -8.78
C LEU A 72 8.76 -14.39 -8.13
N ILE A 73 8.15 -15.35 -7.43
CA ILE A 73 8.89 -16.49 -6.87
C ILE A 73 9.53 -17.29 -7.99
N TYR A 74 8.74 -17.71 -8.98
CA TYR A 74 9.25 -18.48 -10.12
C TYR A 74 10.45 -17.79 -10.79
N LYS A 75 10.34 -16.49 -11.09
CA LYS A 75 11.42 -15.74 -11.76
C LYS A 75 12.63 -15.47 -10.87
N THR A 76 12.43 -15.25 -9.58
CA THR A 76 13.53 -14.94 -8.63
C THR A 76 14.34 -16.18 -8.32
N THR A 77 13.71 -17.36 -8.33
CA THR A 77 14.35 -18.63 -7.96
C THR A 77 14.62 -19.53 -9.16
N ASP A 78 14.42 -19.04 -10.39
CA ASP A 78 14.53 -19.83 -11.62
C ASP A 78 13.75 -21.16 -11.56
N GLY A 79 12.56 -21.11 -10.95
CA GLY A 79 11.68 -22.27 -10.75
C GLY A 79 12.08 -23.26 -9.66
N GLU A 80 13.13 -23.00 -8.87
CA GLU A 80 13.54 -23.86 -7.74
C GLU A 80 12.45 -23.96 -6.66
N TYR A 81 11.76 -22.85 -6.40
CA TYR A 81 10.64 -22.79 -5.46
C TYR A 81 9.34 -22.44 -6.18
N THR A 82 8.24 -22.82 -5.55
CA THR A 82 6.88 -22.46 -5.99
C THR A 82 6.21 -21.61 -4.94
N ALA A 83 5.36 -20.67 -5.36
CA ALA A 83 4.53 -19.92 -4.44
C ALA A 83 3.39 -20.82 -3.92
N ASP A 84 3.17 -20.82 -2.61
CA ASP A 84 1.96 -21.36 -2.02
C ASP A 84 0.80 -20.35 -2.11
N LEU A 85 -0.42 -20.80 -1.83
CA LEU A 85 -1.56 -19.92 -1.68
C LEU A 85 -1.41 -19.08 -0.41
N SER A 86 -1.31 -17.77 -0.57
CA SER A 86 -1.16 -16.85 0.55
C SER A 86 -2.51 -16.61 1.26
N PRO A 87 -2.61 -16.85 2.57
CA PRO A 87 -3.78 -16.46 3.36
C PRO A 87 -4.03 -14.94 3.33
N LEU A 88 -2.95 -14.14 3.27
CA LEU A 88 -3.03 -12.69 3.16
C LEU A 88 -3.71 -12.25 1.86
N PHE A 89 -3.32 -12.84 0.72
CA PHE A 89 -3.93 -12.48 -0.58
C PHE A 89 -5.36 -13.00 -0.70
N ALA A 90 -5.68 -14.13 -0.07
CA ALA A 90 -7.06 -14.61 0.03
C ALA A 90 -7.94 -13.68 0.89
N ARG A 91 -7.37 -13.03 1.91
CA ARG A 91 -8.07 -12.03 2.74
C ARG A 91 -8.23 -10.68 2.05
N PHE A 92 -7.32 -10.34 1.14
CA PHE A 92 -7.33 -9.08 0.38
C PHE A 92 -7.30 -9.30 -1.13
N PRO A 93 -8.30 -10.01 -1.70
CA PRO A 93 -8.30 -10.30 -3.13
C PRO A 93 -8.40 -9.02 -3.96
N ASP A 94 -9.05 -7.99 -3.41
CA ASP A 94 -9.38 -6.72 -4.08
C ASP A 94 -8.21 -5.74 -4.19
N VAL A 95 -7.06 -6.08 -3.61
CA VAL A 95 -5.81 -5.34 -3.82
C VAL A 95 -5.16 -5.84 -5.10
N VAL A 96 -5.15 -4.98 -6.12
CA VAL A 96 -4.72 -5.32 -7.48
C VAL A 96 -3.67 -4.34 -7.99
N PHE A 97 -2.82 -4.79 -8.92
CA PHE A 97 -1.64 -4.05 -9.36
C PHE A 97 -1.69 -3.76 -10.86
N THR A 98 -1.27 -2.57 -11.28
CA THR A 98 -1.15 -2.15 -12.68
C THR A 98 0.11 -1.32 -12.89
N CYS A 99 0.36 -0.85 -14.11
CA CYS A 99 1.48 0.02 -14.44
C CYS A 99 1.05 1.15 -15.37
N GLY A 100 1.92 2.16 -15.54
CA GLY A 100 1.65 3.29 -16.44
C GLY A 100 1.27 2.87 -17.86
N ASP A 101 2.00 1.91 -18.44
CA ASP A 101 1.69 1.37 -19.78
C ASP A 101 0.27 0.79 -19.88
N ALA A 102 -0.15 0.05 -18.84
CA ALA A 102 -1.47 -0.54 -18.77
C ALA A 102 -2.57 0.53 -18.64
N ILE A 103 -2.31 1.58 -17.85
CA ILE A 103 -3.23 2.72 -17.70
C ILE A 103 -3.39 3.48 -19.02
N ARG A 104 -2.31 3.61 -19.81
CA ARG A 104 -2.34 4.20 -21.15
C ARG A 104 -3.07 3.33 -22.18
N GLY A 105 -3.16 2.02 -21.93
CA GLY A 105 -3.75 1.06 -22.85
C GLY A 105 -2.88 0.83 -24.09
N ILE A 106 -1.55 0.78 -23.92
CA ILE A 106 -0.61 0.54 -25.02
C ILE A 106 -0.88 -0.82 -25.67
N LYS A 107 -0.96 -0.82 -27.00
CA LYS A 107 -1.27 -1.99 -27.84
C LYS A 107 -0.19 -2.21 -28.89
N ASP A 108 -0.01 -3.46 -29.30
CA ASP A 108 0.81 -3.85 -30.45
C ASP A 108 0.09 -3.56 -31.79
N ASP A 109 0.78 -3.81 -32.91
CA ASP A 109 0.24 -3.60 -34.26
C ASP A 109 -0.97 -4.49 -34.58
N ALA A 110 -1.17 -5.58 -33.83
CA ALA A 110 -2.32 -6.47 -33.93
C ALA A 110 -3.48 -6.05 -33.01
N GLY A 111 -3.32 -4.95 -32.26
CA GLY A 111 -4.32 -4.41 -31.34
C GLY A 111 -4.38 -5.11 -29.97
N ASN A 112 -3.44 -6.00 -29.67
CA ASN A 112 -3.36 -6.66 -28.36
C ASN A 112 -2.65 -5.76 -27.36
N LEU A 113 -3.03 -5.85 -26.08
CA LEU A 113 -2.33 -5.14 -25.01
C LEU A 113 -0.86 -5.58 -24.95
N SER A 114 0.05 -4.61 -25.01
CA SER A 114 1.51 -4.85 -24.97
C SER A 114 2.19 -4.23 -23.75
N ALA A 115 1.40 -3.79 -22.77
CA ALA A 115 1.89 -3.18 -21.54
C ALA A 115 2.82 -4.11 -20.74
N VAL A 116 3.94 -3.57 -20.26
CA VAL A 116 4.92 -4.33 -19.46
C VAL A 116 5.02 -3.75 -18.05
N MET A 117 4.73 -4.57 -17.04
CA MET A 117 4.91 -4.18 -15.64
C MET A 117 6.32 -4.52 -15.15
N LYS A 118 7.09 -3.49 -14.76
CA LYS A 118 8.40 -3.67 -14.12
C LYS A 118 8.26 -3.71 -12.60
N ILE A 119 8.10 -4.92 -12.08
CA ILE A 119 7.98 -5.19 -10.63
C ILE A 119 9.04 -6.21 -10.18
N SER A 120 9.55 -6.04 -8.96
CA SER A 120 10.46 -6.98 -8.31
C SER A 120 9.84 -7.55 -7.02
N LEU A 121 10.38 -8.66 -6.53
CA LEU A 121 9.95 -9.26 -5.26
C LEU A 121 10.12 -8.26 -4.09
N GLU A 122 11.18 -7.44 -4.11
CA GLU A 122 11.40 -6.43 -3.10
C GLU A 122 10.37 -5.30 -3.17
N MET A 123 9.99 -4.80 -4.36
CA MET A 123 8.94 -3.78 -4.48
C MET A 123 7.59 -4.31 -3.99
N PHE A 124 7.27 -5.56 -4.37
CA PHE A 124 6.06 -6.25 -3.93
C PHE A 124 6.05 -6.44 -2.40
N ARG A 125 7.17 -6.92 -1.83
CA ARG A 125 7.35 -7.05 -0.38
C ARG A 125 7.22 -5.70 0.32
N GLN A 126 7.82 -4.64 -0.20
CA GLN A 126 7.76 -3.30 0.40
C GLN A 126 6.34 -2.73 0.44
N PHE A 127 5.53 -2.94 -0.61
CA PHE A 127 4.12 -2.59 -0.57
C PHE A 127 3.37 -3.33 0.54
N TRP A 128 3.48 -4.67 0.55
CA TRP A 128 2.78 -5.45 1.56
C TRP A 128 3.31 -5.17 2.96
N ASP A 129 4.62 -4.93 3.13
CA ASP A 129 5.23 -4.55 4.41
C ASP A 129 4.79 -3.17 4.89
N CYS A 130 4.55 -2.23 3.96
CA CYS A 130 3.89 -0.96 4.25
C CYS A 130 2.44 -1.19 4.71
N PHE A 131 1.71 -2.07 4.03
CA PHE A 131 0.29 -2.32 4.32
C PHE A 131 0.03 -3.13 5.60
N PHE A 132 0.88 -4.13 5.88
CA PHE A 132 0.92 -4.99 7.07
C PHE A 132 2.36 -5.39 7.37
N SER A 133 2.73 -5.83 8.58
CA SER A 133 4.09 -6.32 8.80
C SER A 133 4.21 -7.76 8.30
N VAL A 134 4.78 -7.95 7.11
CA VAL A 134 4.77 -9.23 6.38
C VAL A 134 6.13 -9.91 6.33
N GLY A 135 6.12 -11.22 6.07
CA GLY A 135 7.29 -12.04 5.85
C GLY A 135 7.04 -13.10 4.79
N ILE A 136 8.06 -13.92 4.57
CA ILE A 136 7.96 -15.13 3.77
C ILE A 136 8.47 -16.32 4.59
N SER A 137 7.92 -17.49 4.32
CA SER A 137 8.40 -18.76 4.87
C SER A 137 8.49 -19.78 3.77
N GLU A 138 9.53 -20.58 3.78
CA GLU A 138 9.68 -21.71 2.86
C GLU A 138 9.48 -23.01 3.63
N LYS A 139 8.72 -23.93 3.04
CA LYS A 139 8.55 -25.29 3.54
C LYS A 139 8.39 -26.26 2.37
N ALA A 140 9.31 -27.21 2.26
CA ALA A 140 9.28 -28.29 1.26
C ALA A 140 9.13 -27.79 -0.19
N GLY A 141 9.91 -26.79 -0.59
CA GLY A 141 9.93 -26.16 -1.91
C GLY A 141 8.79 -25.16 -2.16
N LYS A 142 7.98 -24.86 -1.14
CA LYS A 142 6.85 -23.93 -1.24
C LYS A 142 7.05 -22.69 -0.38
N VAL A 143 6.93 -21.52 -1.00
CA VAL A 143 7.08 -20.23 -0.33
C VAL A 143 5.71 -19.65 -0.04
N THR A 144 5.41 -19.45 1.24
CA THR A 144 4.21 -18.73 1.70
C THR A 144 4.55 -17.28 2.00
N PHE A 145 3.62 -16.38 1.72
CA PHE A 145 3.69 -14.95 2.05
C PHE A 145 2.53 -14.58 2.96
N ASP A 146 2.78 -14.03 4.14
CA ASP A 146 1.73 -13.63 5.08
C ASP A 146 2.26 -12.58 6.09
N GLU A 147 1.41 -12.10 6.98
CA GLU A 147 1.81 -11.32 8.14
C GLU A 147 2.78 -12.13 9.01
N LYS A 148 3.84 -11.49 9.50
CA LYS A 148 4.86 -12.14 10.34
C LYS A 148 4.23 -12.86 11.53
N ILE A 149 3.18 -12.30 12.13
CA ILE A 149 2.49 -12.90 13.27
C ILE A 149 1.82 -14.22 12.94
N ASN A 150 1.34 -14.41 11.71
CA ASN A 150 0.66 -15.61 11.25
C ASN A 150 1.65 -16.68 10.77
N LEU A 151 2.85 -16.28 10.35
CA LEU A 151 3.90 -17.21 9.91
C LEU A 151 4.58 -17.94 11.07
N VAL A 152 4.59 -17.35 12.27
CA VAL A 152 5.25 -17.94 13.44
C VAL A 152 4.36 -19.01 14.09
N ASP A 153 4.87 -20.24 14.18
CA ASP A 153 4.18 -21.33 14.85
C ASP A 153 4.46 -21.30 16.36
N ARG A 154 3.46 -20.83 17.11
CA ARG A 154 3.45 -20.77 18.57
C ARG A 154 2.89 -22.02 19.25
N ILE A 155 2.38 -22.97 18.47
CA ILE A 155 1.69 -24.18 18.95
C ILE A 155 2.69 -25.34 19.01
N ASN A 156 3.37 -25.64 17.91
CA ASN A 156 4.30 -26.78 17.81
C ASN A 156 5.72 -26.35 18.16
N ARG A 157 5.93 -26.04 19.44
CA ARG A 157 7.19 -25.49 19.94
C ARG A 157 8.31 -26.53 19.97
N ILE A 158 9.53 -26.11 19.64
CA ILE A 158 10.73 -26.90 19.85
C ILE A 158 11.19 -26.71 21.29
N ILE A 159 11.18 -27.80 22.07
CA ILE A 159 11.56 -27.78 23.48
C ILE A 159 13.08 -27.91 23.59
N LEU A 160 13.71 -26.91 24.19
CA LEU A 160 15.13 -26.93 24.54
C LEU A 160 15.31 -27.48 25.97
N PRO A 161 16.40 -28.21 26.24
CA PRO A 161 16.75 -28.61 27.60
C PRO A 161 17.02 -27.39 28.49
N GLU A 162 16.96 -27.60 29.80
CA GLU A 162 17.33 -26.56 30.77
C GLU A 162 18.81 -26.16 30.58
N PRO A 163 19.12 -24.86 30.45
CA PRO A 163 20.49 -24.37 30.29
C PRO A 163 21.32 -24.67 31.54
N SER A 164 22.53 -25.19 31.35
CA SER A 164 23.49 -25.41 32.43
C SER A 164 24.37 -24.18 32.73
N ALA A 165 24.38 -23.22 31.81
CA ALA A 165 25.09 -21.96 31.92
C ALA A 165 24.11 -20.80 32.17
N PRO A 166 24.56 -19.67 32.76
CA PRO A 166 23.71 -18.50 32.95
C PRO A 166 23.12 -18.00 31.63
N VAL A 167 21.82 -17.74 31.65
CA VAL A 167 21.08 -17.12 30.55
C VAL A 167 21.44 -15.65 30.46
N LYS A 168 21.67 -15.15 29.24
CA LYS A 168 21.93 -13.72 29.00
C LYS A 168 20.75 -13.12 28.27
N VAL A 169 20.28 -11.96 28.71
CA VAL A 169 19.21 -11.21 28.03
C VAL A 169 19.74 -9.84 27.65
N ARG A 170 19.52 -9.45 26.39
CA ARG A 170 19.92 -8.14 25.87
C ARG A 170 18.78 -7.48 25.11
N TYR A 171 18.75 -6.16 25.12
CA TYR A 171 17.88 -5.41 24.21
C TYR A 171 18.43 -5.46 22.78
N GLU A 172 17.57 -5.76 21.80
CA GLU A 172 17.90 -5.71 20.38
C GLU A 172 17.62 -4.31 19.83
N LYS A 173 18.68 -3.49 19.83
CA LYS A 173 18.62 -2.10 19.40
C LYS A 173 18.14 -1.94 17.96
N GLY A 174 18.33 -2.95 17.11
CA GLY A 174 17.91 -2.91 15.71
C GLY A 174 16.40 -2.73 15.49
N TYR A 175 15.57 -3.01 16.50
CA TYR A 175 14.12 -2.80 16.41
C TYR A 175 13.66 -1.41 16.86
N GLY A 176 14.46 -0.68 17.62
CA GLY A 176 14.09 0.62 18.16
C GLY A 176 14.04 1.71 17.08
N PHE A 177 13.07 2.62 17.18
CA PHE A 177 12.98 3.80 16.32
C PHE A 177 12.37 4.98 17.07
N ASN A 178 12.64 6.20 16.59
CA ASN A 178 11.98 7.41 17.07
C ASN A 178 11.34 8.24 15.94
N ILE A 179 11.57 7.86 14.68
CA ILE A 179 10.89 8.38 13.49
C ILE A 179 10.27 7.21 12.74
N LEU A 180 8.98 7.31 12.42
CA LEU A 180 8.27 6.40 11.52
C LEU A 180 7.94 7.15 10.24
N LYS A 181 8.33 6.58 9.10
CA LYS A 181 7.83 6.98 7.78
C LYS A 181 6.94 5.87 7.24
N ILE A 182 5.75 6.19 6.73
CA ILE A 182 4.81 5.19 6.24
C ILE A 182 3.97 5.73 5.09
N GLY A 183 3.56 4.84 4.18
CA GLY A 183 2.72 5.18 3.04
C GLY A 183 3.45 5.01 1.71
N TYR A 184 3.48 6.07 0.92
CA TYR A 184 3.84 6.01 -0.50
C TYR A 184 4.92 7.01 -0.89
N PRO A 185 5.65 6.79 -2.00
CA PRO A 185 6.69 7.70 -2.42
C PRO A 185 6.14 9.11 -2.59
N GLU A 186 6.99 10.10 -2.34
CA GLU A 186 6.66 11.49 -2.62
C GLU A 186 6.23 11.63 -4.09
N ILE A 187 5.04 12.20 -4.31
CA ILE A 187 4.62 12.63 -5.63
C ILE A 187 5.38 13.89 -5.98
N LYS A 188 6.47 13.72 -6.75
CA LYS A 188 7.25 14.82 -7.29
C LYS A 188 6.33 15.72 -8.10
N SER A 189 6.23 16.97 -7.66
CA SER A 189 5.36 17.97 -8.28
C SER A 189 5.84 18.29 -9.69
N ASP A 190 5.16 17.75 -10.69
CA ASP A 190 5.11 18.40 -11.99
C ASP A 190 4.29 19.67 -11.82
N VAL A 191 4.91 20.84 -12.04
CA VAL A 191 4.26 22.15 -11.95
C VAL A 191 2.96 22.12 -12.76
N GLY A 192 1.82 22.39 -12.10
CA GLY A 192 0.50 22.50 -12.75
C GLY A 192 -0.32 21.21 -12.88
N ALA A 193 0.03 20.10 -12.21
CA ALA A 193 -0.83 18.92 -12.17
C ALA A 193 -2.15 19.21 -11.42
N LEU A 194 -3.29 19.04 -12.11
CA LEU A 194 -4.62 19.18 -11.52
C LEU A 194 -4.76 18.29 -10.28
N ASN A 195 -5.26 18.86 -9.18
CA ASN A 195 -5.53 18.18 -7.91
C ASN A 195 -4.33 17.47 -7.23
N GLY A 196 -3.09 17.71 -7.68
CA GLY A 196 -1.89 17.10 -7.06
C GLY A 196 -1.61 17.53 -5.60
N ARG A 197 -2.28 18.58 -5.10
CA ARG A 197 -2.25 18.97 -3.67
C ARG A 197 -3.20 18.16 -2.80
N GLU A 198 -4.19 17.50 -3.41
CA GLU A 198 -5.22 16.71 -2.73
C GLU A 198 -4.79 15.25 -2.52
N GLU A 199 -3.61 14.86 -3.00
CA GLU A 199 -3.08 13.52 -2.80
C GLU A 199 -2.94 13.18 -1.32
N PHE A 200 -3.54 12.07 -0.91
CA PHE A 200 -3.52 11.57 0.47
C PHE A 200 -2.72 10.27 0.60
N ASN A 201 -2.51 9.52 -0.48
CA ASN A 201 -1.61 8.37 -0.53
C ASN A 201 -0.19 8.84 -0.80
N CYS A 202 0.44 9.44 0.20
CA CYS A 202 1.82 9.94 0.19
C CYS A 202 2.59 9.49 1.45
N THR A 203 3.82 9.96 1.66
CA THR A 203 4.55 9.63 2.90
C THR A 203 4.01 10.47 4.04
N PHE A 204 3.71 9.80 5.15
CA PHE A 204 3.43 10.41 6.44
C PHE A 204 4.56 10.11 7.41
N GLU A 205 4.93 11.12 8.19
CA GLU A 205 5.97 11.02 9.20
C GLU A 205 5.40 11.23 10.61
N PHE A 206 5.84 10.38 11.53
CA PHE A 206 5.51 10.43 12.95
C PHE A 206 6.78 10.32 13.79
N THR A 207 6.75 10.89 15.00
CA THR A 207 7.88 10.82 15.93
C THR A 207 7.42 10.47 17.34
N THR A 208 8.26 9.73 18.07
CA THR A 208 8.11 9.55 19.53
C THR A 208 8.89 10.59 20.34
N GLY A 209 9.52 11.56 19.66
CA GLY A 209 10.33 12.63 20.23
C GLY A 209 11.83 12.46 19.97
N THR A 210 12.64 13.28 20.64
CA THR A 210 14.10 13.21 20.55
C THR A 210 14.62 11.98 21.28
N SER A 211 15.52 11.23 20.62
CA SER A 211 16.25 10.10 21.20
C SER A 211 17.76 10.37 21.07
N ALA A 212 18.55 9.87 22.02
CA ALA A 212 20.01 9.88 21.90
C ALA A 212 20.49 8.96 20.76
N ASP A 213 19.80 7.83 20.58
CA ASP A 213 19.98 6.89 19.49
C ASP A 213 18.78 7.05 18.53
N ALA A 214 18.85 8.03 17.62
CA ALA A 214 17.78 8.28 16.66
C ALA A 214 17.77 7.20 15.57
N GLY A 215 16.62 6.56 15.38
CA GLY A 215 16.38 5.52 14.37
C GLY A 215 15.14 5.84 13.55
N THR A 216 15.22 5.56 12.24
CA THR A 216 14.08 5.68 11.33
C THR A 216 13.58 4.30 10.95
N LEU A 217 12.31 4.03 11.25
CA LEU A 217 11.59 2.90 10.67
C LEU A 217 10.91 3.40 9.40
N ASP A 218 11.43 2.97 8.26
CA ASP A 218 10.91 3.31 6.94
C ASP A 218 10.01 2.19 6.42
N LYS A 219 8.71 2.48 6.32
CA LYS A 219 7.67 1.63 5.75
C LYS A 219 7.01 2.34 4.57
N VAL A 220 7.78 3.03 3.74
CA VAL A 220 7.28 3.64 2.51
C VAL A 220 7.38 2.63 1.37
N SER A 221 6.25 2.36 0.72
CA SER A 221 6.20 1.50 -0.46
C SER A 221 6.90 2.17 -1.65
N LYS A 222 7.45 1.38 -2.58
CA LYS A 222 7.84 1.88 -3.93
C LYS A 222 6.70 1.82 -4.94
N ILE A 223 5.64 1.07 -4.66
CA ILE A 223 4.45 0.99 -5.50
C ILE A 223 3.53 2.13 -5.11
N LYS A 224 3.03 2.89 -6.08
CA LYS A 224 2.19 4.08 -5.85
C LYS A 224 0.72 3.70 -5.69
N ALA A 225 -0.04 4.44 -4.90
CA ALA A 225 -1.51 4.29 -4.82
C ALA A 225 -2.28 5.58 -5.14
N SER A 226 -1.61 6.54 -5.78
CA SER A 226 -2.18 7.82 -6.18
C SER A 226 -3.29 7.62 -7.21
N CYS A 227 -4.51 8.04 -6.88
CA CYS A 227 -5.60 8.10 -7.87
C CYS A 227 -5.39 9.27 -8.86
N TYR A 228 -4.82 10.38 -8.40
CA TYR A 228 -4.60 11.58 -9.21
C TYR A 228 -3.50 11.40 -10.26
N GLU A 229 -2.38 10.73 -9.94
CA GLU A 229 -1.36 10.39 -10.94
C GLU A 229 -1.92 9.46 -12.00
N GLN A 230 -2.72 8.46 -11.62
CA GLN A 230 -3.34 7.54 -12.56
C GLN A 230 -4.34 8.25 -13.50
N GLU A 231 -5.21 9.12 -12.98
CA GLU A 231 -6.08 9.95 -13.85
C GLU A 231 -5.26 10.86 -14.76
N LYS A 232 -4.17 11.45 -14.26
CA LYS A 232 -3.30 12.30 -15.07
C LYS A 232 -2.70 11.52 -16.24
N ILE A 233 -2.17 10.32 -16.00
CA ILE A 233 -1.65 9.44 -17.05
C ILE A 233 -2.75 9.15 -18.07
N ARG A 234 -3.92 8.72 -17.58
CA ARG A 234 -5.08 8.34 -18.39
C ARG A 234 -5.56 9.46 -19.30
N ILE A 235 -5.63 10.69 -18.80
CA ILE A 235 -6.15 11.84 -19.54
C ILE A 235 -5.08 12.47 -20.45
N THR A 236 -3.84 12.60 -19.99
CA THR A 236 -2.81 13.39 -20.70
C THR A 236 -2.03 12.59 -21.74
N LEU A 237 -1.99 11.26 -21.61
CA LEU A 237 -1.26 10.34 -22.49
C LEU A 237 -2.16 9.49 -23.38
N TYR A 238 -3.46 9.73 -23.35
CA TYR A 238 -4.42 9.07 -24.24
C TYR A 238 -4.04 9.25 -25.71
N GLU A 239 -4.11 8.15 -26.47
CA GLU A 239 -3.75 8.04 -27.90
C GLU A 239 -2.30 8.44 -28.25
N LYS A 240 -1.45 8.75 -27.25
CA LYS A 240 -0.03 9.05 -27.47
C LYS A 240 0.80 7.78 -27.41
N ASN A 241 0.59 6.85 -28.32
CA ASN A 241 1.15 5.49 -28.22
C ASN A 241 2.63 5.36 -28.64
N THR A 242 3.21 6.40 -29.26
CA THR A 242 4.59 6.39 -29.78
C THR A 242 5.58 7.22 -28.94
N THR A 243 5.10 7.86 -27.87
CA THR A 243 5.92 8.75 -27.02
C THR A 243 6.26 8.05 -25.71
N ASP A 244 7.54 8.07 -25.34
CA ASP A 244 8.02 7.60 -24.04
C ASP A 244 7.54 8.52 -22.91
N ASN A 245 7.16 7.96 -21.77
CA ASN A 245 6.82 8.72 -20.58
C ASN A 245 7.49 8.14 -19.32
N LYS A 246 7.93 9.02 -18.44
CA LYS A 246 8.51 8.64 -17.15
C LYS A 246 7.61 7.72 -16.32
N SER A 247 6.28 7.85 -16.45
CA SER A 247 5.31 7.06 -15.68
C SER A 247 5.11 5.64 -16.19
N ASP A 248 5.61 5.30 -17.38
CA ASP A 248 5.40 3.99 -18.02
C ASP A 248 5.89 2.85 -17.14
N ASN A 249 7.02 3.09 -16.46
CA ASN A 249 7.65 2.14 -15.55
C ASN A 249 7.12 2.23 -14.11
N ASP A 250 6.23 3.17 -13.80
CA ASP A 250 5.63 3.26 -12.47
C ASP A 250 4.63 2.12 -12.27
N VAL A 251 4.72 1.47 -11.11
CA VAL A 251 3.77 0.44 -10.68
C VAL A 251 2.76 1.08 -9.73
N PHE A 252 1.49 0.80 -9.97
CA PHE A 252 0.38 1.28 -9.16
C PHE A 252 -0.36 0.11 -8.50
N VAL A 253 -0.91 0.38 -7.33
CA VAL A 253 -1.82 -0.51 -6.62
C VAL A 253 -3.18 0.17 -6.48
N ASN A 254 -4.24 -0.61 -6.66
CA ASN A 254 -5.61 -0.16 -6.56
C ASN A 254 -6.43 -1.11 -5.69
N TRP A 255 -7.46 -0.56 -5.06
CA TRP A 255 -8.52 -1.32 -4.41
C TRP A 255 -9.77 -1.32 -5.31
N ILE A 256 -10.22 -2.51 -5.72
CA ILE A 256 -11.43 -2.69 -6.52
C ILE A 256 -12.64 -3.10 -5.67
N ASP A 257 -13.83 -2.94 -6.23
CA ASP A 257 -15.01 -3.62 -5.71
C ASP A 257 -14.88 -5.14 -5.95
N SER A 258 -15.54 -5.91 -5.11
CA SER A 258 -15.65 -7.36 -5.15
C SER A 258 -16.62 -7.88 -6.22
N VAL A 259 -17.45 -7.01 -6.81
CA VAL A 259 -18.50 -7.39 -7.77
C VAL A 259 -18.02 -7.29 -9.21
N LEU A 260 -17.92 -8.43 -9.88
CA LEU A 260 -17.66 -8.50 -11.33
C LEU A 260 -18.87 -7.98 -12.11
N GLN A 261 -18.65 -6.92 -12.88
CA GLN A 261 -19.60 -6.45 -13.88
C GLN A 261 -19.53 -7.36 -15.10
N PRO A 262 -20.67 -7.87 -15.61
CA PRO A 262 -20.68 -8.64 -16.84
C PRO A 262 -20.23 -7.78 -18.03
N ALA A 263 -19.72 -8.43 -19.08
CA ALA A 263 -19.45 -7.76 -20.34
C ALA A 263 -20.76 -7.24 -20.96
N ASP A 264 -20.71 -6.09 -21.62
CA ASP A 264 -21.85 -5.47 -22.29
C ASP A 264 -21.42 -4.81 -23.61
N GLY A 265 -21.77 -5.42 -24.74
CA GLY A 265 -21.30 -4.99 -26.07
C GLY A 265 -19.76 -4.97 -26.14
N ASP A 266 -19.19 -3.79 -26.43
CA ASP A 266 -17.75 -3.56 -26.51
C ASP A 266 -17.09 -3.36 -25.12
N ILE A 267 -17.87 -3.34 -24.04
CA ILE A 267 -17.37 -3.22 -22.67
C ILE A 267 -16.97 -4.61 -22.16
N PRO A 268 -15.69 -4.84 -21.81
CA PRO A 268 -15.26 -6.11 -21.24
C PRO A 268 -15.85 -6.31 -19.85
N ALA A 269 -15.92 -7.56 -19.39
CA ALA A 269 -16.21 -7.86 -17.99
C ALA A 269 -15.13 -7.22 -17.11
N HIS A 270 -15.55 -6.50 -16.06
CA HIS A 270 -14.64 -5.64 -15.31
C HIS A 270 -15.08 -5.48 -13.86
N TYR A 271 -14.15 -5.04 -13.02
CA TYR A 271 -14.45 -4.59 -11.67
C TYR A 271 -14.38 -3.07 -11.62
N LEU A 272 -15.19 -2.46 -10.75
CA LEU A 272 -15.13 -1.03 -10.48
C LEU A 272 -14.04 -0.73 -9.44
N LEU A 273 -13.53 0.50 -9.42
CA LEU A 273 -12.68 0.98 -8.34
C LEU A 273 -13.54 1.21 -7.08
N ASP A 274 -13.06 0.79 -5.91
CA ASP A 274 -13.82 0.90 -4.68
C ASP A 274 -14.03 2.36 -4.28
N ARG A 275 -15.29 2.69 -3.99
CA ARG A 275 -15.73 3.99 -3.45
C ARG A 275 -16.60 3.86 -2.21
N ALA A 276 -16.62 2.69 -1.56
CA ALA A 276 -17.49 2.44 -0.41
C ALA A 276 -17.24 3.40 0.76
N LEU A 277 -16.01 3.91 0.91
CA LEU A 277 -15.66 4.82 2.00
C LEU A 277 -15.91 6.30 1.70
N ASN A 278 -16.22 6.67 0.45
CA ASN A 278 -16.28 8.05 -0.01
C ASN A 278 -17.33 8.89 0.74
N ALA A 279 -18.45 8.28 1.16
CA ALA A 279 -19.51 8.96 1.92
C ALA A 279 -19.04 9.50 3.28
N THR A 280 -17.95 8.94 3.83
CA THR A 280 -17.37 9.36 5.11
C THR A 280 -16.09 10.18 4.93
N ALA A 281 -15.62 10.35 3.69
CA ALA A 281 -14.37 11.01 3.41
C ALA A 281 -14.54 12.54 3.45
N THR A 282 -13.71 13.21 4.24
CA THR A 282 -13.63 14.68 4.31
C THR A 282 -12.17 15.12 4.14
N GLY A 283 -11.96 16.43 3.96
CA GLY A 283 -10.62 16.96 3.69
C GLY A 283 -10.12 16.74 2.26
N LEU A 284 -11.04 16.42 1.32
CA LEU A 284 -10.81 16.29 -0.11
C LEU A 284 -11.80 17.17 -0.88
N ILE A 285 -11.35 17.81 -1.96
CA ILE A 285 -12.24 18.57 -2.87
C ILE A 285 -13.23 17.64 -3.59
N GLU A 286 -12.78 16.46 -4.02
CA GLU A 286 -13.56 15.54 -4.86
C GLU A 286 -13.79 14.18 -4.17
N ALA A 287 -14.19 14.22 -2.89
CA ALA A 287 -14.38 13.03 -2.07
C ALA A 287 -15.27 11.95 -2.73
N ALA A 288 -16.24 12.33 -3.57
CA ALA A 288 -17.14 11.39 -4.24
C ALA A 288 -16.51 10.58 -5.39
N THR A 289 -15.35 10.98 -5.92
CA THR A 289 -14.77 10.37 -7.13
C THR A 289 -13.41 9.71 -6.92
N VAL A 290 -12.73 10.01 -5.82
CA VAL A 290 -11.47 9.34 -5.45
C VAL A 290 -11.68 7.86 -5.17
N TRP A 291 -10.59 7.09 -5.25
CA TRP A 291 -10.52 5.69 -4.84
C TRP A 291 -9.23 5.46 -4.05
N ASN A 292 -8.97 4.23 -3.60
CA ASN A 292 -7.82 3.88 -2.74
C ASN A 292 -7.84 4.48 -1.33
N LEU A 293 -9.00 4.92 -0.82
CA LEU A 293 -9.12 5.40 0.57
C LEU A 293 -8.78 4.29 1.59
N ARG A 294 -9.02 3.02 1.25
CA ARG A 294 -8.65 1.84 2.06
C ARG A 294 -7.14 1.64 2.19
N LEU A 295 -6.38 2.23 1.29
CA LEU A 295 -4.93 2.14 1.23
C LEU A 295 -4.23 3.34 1.90
N SER A 296 -4.98 4.20 2.61
CA SER A 296 -4.44 5.40 3.25
C SER A 296 -3.37 5.11 4.33
N PRO A 297 -2.34 5.98 4.47
CA PRO A 297 -1.24 5.77 5.43
C PRO A 297 -1.67 5.61 6.89
N GLY A 298 -2.73 6.30 7.33
CA GLY A 298 -3.29 6.18 8.67
C GLY A 298 -3.87 4.80 8.96
N ARG A 299 -4.42 4.12 7.96
CA ARG A 299 -4.84 2.70 8.05
C ARG A 299 -3.62 1.79 8.10
N MET A 300 -2.63 2.05 7.25
CA MET A 300 -1.38 1.28 7.23
C MET A 300 -0.64 1.31 8.57
N LEU A 301 -0.59 2.48 9.24
CA LEU A 301 -0.02 2.60 10.58
C LEU A 301 -0.73 1.67 11.58
N ARG A 302 -2.06 1.68 11.57
CA ARG A 302 -2.89 0.86 12.48
C ARG A 302 -2.77 -0.63 12.18
N ASN A 303 -2.74 -1.01 10.90
CA ASN A 303 -2.51 -2.39 10.47
C ASN A 303 -1.17 -2.94 10.98
N ASN A 304 -0.14 -2.08 11.04
CA ASN A 304 1.18 -2.42 11.57
C ASN A 304 1.29 -2.32 13.11
N GLY A 305 0.19 -2.04 13.82
CA GLY A 305 0.21 -1.68 15.24
C GLY A 305 0.93 -2.68 16.14
N SER A 306 0.71 -3.99 15.96
CA SER A 306 1.37 -5.03 16.75
C SER A 306 2.89 -5.01 16.61
N TRP A 307 3.39 -4.80 15.39
CA TRP A 307 4.82 -4.70 15.13
C TRP A 307 5.39 -3.40 15.69
N LEU A 308 4.75 -2.27 15.40
CA LEU A 308 5.18 -0.95 15.89
C LEU A 308 5.24 -0.90 17.42
N ARG A 309 4.24 -1.42 18.12
CA ARG A 309 4.23 -1.48 19.58
C ARG A 309 5.34 -2.38 20.13
N SER A 310 5.73 -3.44 19.42
CA SER A 310 6.86 -4.31 19.80
C SER A 310 8.18 -3.55 19.72
N CYS A 311 8.39 -2.80 18.64
CA CYS A 311 9.55 -1.94 18.44
C CYS A 311 9.64 -0.81 19.49
N LEU A 312 8.50 -0.30 19.96
CA LEU A 312 8.39 0.74 20.99
C LEU A 312 8.26 0.16 22.41
N PHE A 313 9.02 -0.89 22.71
CA PHE A 313 9.02 -1.53 24.03
C PHE A 313 9.29 -0.52 25.17
N LEU A 314 8.52 -0.63 26.26
CA LEU A 314 8.44 0.33 27.38
C LEU A 314 7.94 1.74 26.98
N GLY A 315 7.51 1.92 25.74
CA GLY A 315 6.98 3.16 25.20
C GLY A 315 5.45 3.27 25.24
N ASP A 316 4.73 2.43 25.99
CA ASP A 316 3.25 2.45 26.02
C ASP A 316 2.69 3.82 26.49
N ASN A 317 3.44 4.57 27.32
CA ASN A 317 3.09 5.92 27.74
C ASN A 317 3.47 7.03 26.72
N LYS A 318 4.09 6.66 25.59
CA LYS A 318 4.49 7.56 24.53
C LYS A 318 3.37 7.69 23.48
N ILE A 319 3.57 8.67 22.61
CA ILE A 319 2.70 8.99 21.50
C ILE A 319 3.56 9.01 20.23
N LEU A 320 3.06 8.39 19.16
CA LEU A 320 3.51 8.63 17.80
C LEU A 320 2.87 9.94 17.34
N LYS A 321 3.59 11.04 17.53
CA LYS A 321 3.13 12.37 17.19
C LYS A 321 3.29 12.62 15.70
N TYR A 322 2.24 13.04 15.03
CA TYR A 322 2.31 13.45 13.63
C TYR A 322 3.27 14.63 13.46
N THR A 323 4.16 14.56 12.46
CA THR A 323 5.08 15.66 12.13
C THR A 323 4.77 16.30 10.79
N SER A 324 4.57 15.49 9.75
CA SER A 324 4.51 15.96 8.37
C SER A 324 3.89 14.92 7.45
N ALA A 325 3.40 15.40 6.30
CA ALA A 325 3.09 14.58 5.14
C ALA A 325 3.52 15.34 3.88
N ASP A 326 3.84 14.63 2.80
CA ASP A 326 4.32 15.27 1.57
C ASP A 326 3.25 16.14 0.89
N LYS A 327 1.97 15.76 1.04
CA LYS A 327 0.81 16.39 0.38
C LYS A 327 -0.36 16.55 1.35
N ASN A 328 -1.55 16.04 1.02
CA ASN A 328 -2.77 16.26 1.79
C ASN A 328 -2.75 15.44 3.08
N ASN A 329 -2.65 16.14 4.20
CA ASN A 329 -2.72 15.57 5.55
C ASN A 329 -4.09 15.76 6.22
N LYS A 330 -5.08 16.30 5.49
CA LYS A 330 -6.40 16.64 6.03
C LYS A 330 -7.45 15.57 5.82
N LEU A 331 -7.11 14.48 5.13
CA LEU A 331 -8.03 13.38 4.92
C LEU A 331 -8.51 12.83 6.27
N GLU A 332 -9.83 12.77 6.41
CA GLU A 332 -10.50 12.00 7.45
C GLU A 332 -11.49 11.07 6.79
N CYS A 333 -11.46 9.78 7.13
CA CYS A 333 -12.29 8.79 6.46
C CYS A 333 -12.58 7.62 7.40
N ASP A 334 -13.87 7.32 7.59
CA ASP A 334 -14.35 6.18 8.39
C ASP A 334 -13.66 6.12 9.77
N GLY A 335 -13.73 7.25 10.48
CA GLY A 335 -13.20 7.41 11.83
C GLY A 335 -11.68 7.57 11.94
N ILE A 336 -10.95 7.51 10.82
CA ILE A 336 -9.49 7.68 10.79
C ILE A 336 -9.15 9.07 10.30
N ILE A 337 -8.42 9.82 11.13
CA ILE A 337 -7.84 11.12 10.80
C ILE A 337 -6.36 10.89 10.52
N GLU A 338 -5.91 11.20 9.29
CA GLU A 338 -4.55 10.85 8.83
C GLU A 338 -3.43 11.50 9.65
N ARG A 339 -3.62 12.77 10.03
CA ARG A 339 -2.67 13.54 10.85
C ARG A 339 -2.82 13.37 12.37
N GLN A 340 -3.57 12.37 12.81
CA GLN A 340 -3.84 12.18 14.23
C GLN A 340 -2.63 11.59 14.94
N ASP A 341 -2.28 12.18 16.07
CA ASP A 341 -1.34 11.58 17.03
C ASP A 341 -1.87 10.24 17.52
N VAL A 342 -1.03 9.20 17.49
CA VAL A 342 -1.44 7.84 17.87
C VAL A 342 -0.76 7.45 19.19
N PRO A 343 -1.51 7.23 20.29
CA PRO A 343 -0.92 6.72 21.52
C PRO A 343 -0.40 5.30 21.30
N VAL A 344 0.82 5.00 21.76
CA VAL A 344 1.45 3.68 21.57
C VAL A 344 0.63 2.56 22.22
N ILE A 345 0.08 2.82 23.41
CA ILE A 345 -0.85 1.90 24.09
C ILE A 345 -2.15 1.64 23.31
N GLY A 346 -2.54 2.53 22.40
CA GLY A 346 -3.72 2.38 21.55
C GLY A 346 -3.49 1.52 20.30
N LEU A 347 -2.26 1.09 20.04
CA LEU A 347 -1.95 0.12 18.99
C LEU A 347 -2.30 -1.30 19.43
N ASN A 348 -2.51 -2.19 18.45
CA ASN A 348 -2.73 -3.62 18.68
C ASN A 348 -1.66 -4.22 19.61
N ASN A 349 -2.01 -5.31 20.29
CA ASN A 349 -1.11 -6.00 21.21
C ASN A 349 0.23 -6.33 20.54
N ARG A 350 1.31 -6.23 21.33
CA ARG A 350 2.67 -6.50 20.88
C ARG A 350 2.76 -7.90 20.29
N PHE A 351 3.54 -8.03 19.22
CA PHE A 351 3.87 -9.29 18.57
C PHE A 351 5.07 -9.98 19.24
N PHE A 352 6.06 -9.21 19.73
CA PHE A 352 7.25 -9.72 20.42
C PHE A 352 7.79 -8.70 21.43
N TYR A 353 8.73 -9.13 22.26
CA TYR A 353 9.63 -8.24 22.99
C TYR A 353 10.94 -8.10 22.23
N PRO A 354 11.50 -6.90 22.04
CA PRO A 354 12.81 -6.68 21.41
C PRO A 354 13.94 -7.04 22.38
N LEU A 355 13.81 -8.18 23.04
CA LEU A 355 14.75 -8.77 23.96
C LEU A 355 15.22 -10.08 23.35
N VAL A 356 16.53 -10.24 23.27
CA VAL A 356 17.16 -11.47 22.78
C VAL A 356 17.72 -12.22 23.98
N MET A 357 17.24 -13.45 24.14
CA MET A 357 17.74 -14.40 25.11
C MET A 357 18.82 -15.26 24.44
N THR A 358 20.02 -15.24 24.99
CA THR A 358 21.13 -16.08 24.56
C THR A 358 21.30 -17.25 25.53
N LEU A 359 21.29 -18.46 24.97
CA LEU A 359 21.39 -19.72 25.70
C LEU A 359 22.59 -20.51 25.19
N GLU A 360 23.31 -21.18 26.10
CA GLU A 360 24.35 -22.16 25.77
C GLU A 360 23.90 -23.55 26.26
N LEU A 361 23.51 -24.42 25.33
CA LEU A 361 22.95 -25.74 25.65
C LEU A 361 23.18 -26.74 24.50
N PRO A 362 23.23 -28.06 24.78
CA PRO A 362 23.34 -29.07 23.72
C PRO A 362 22.09 -29.05 22.84
N ALA A 363 22.25 -29.30 21.54
CA ALA A 363 21.11 -29.40 20.64
C ALA A 363 20.25 -30.63 20.96
N PRO A 364 18.91 -30.53 20.78
CA PRO A 364 18.07 -31.71 20.67
C PRO A 364 18.61 -32.65 19.58
N ASN A 365 18.54 -33.97 19.83
CA ASN A 365 19.09 -34.98 18.90
C ASN A 365 18.48 -34.90 17.49
N ASN A 366 17.23 -34.43 17.38
CA ASN A 366 16.47 -34.28 16.13
C ASN A 366 16.24 -32.81 15.73
N LEU A 367 17.08 -31.88 16.19
CA LEU A 367 16.88 -30.45 15.94
C LEU A 367 16.80 -30.11 14.44
N LEU A 368 17.66 -30.71 13.62
CA LEU A 368 17.66 -30.47 12.17
C LEU A 368 16.34 -30.92 11.54
N ASP A 369 15.86 -32.11 11.88
CA ASP A 369 14.57 -32.63 11.39
C ASP A 369 13.40 -31.74 11.83
N LEU A 370 13.43 -31.22 13.06
CA LEU A 370 12.42 -30.29 13.57
C LEU A 370 12.44 -28.95 12.83
N MET A 371 13.63 -28.41 12.56
CA MET A 371 13.81 -27.17 11.81
C MET A 371 13.41 -27.31 10.35
N GLU A 372 13.69 -28.45 9.72
CA GLU A 372 13.27 -28.74 8.35
C GLU A 372 11.75 -28.94 8.26
N ALA A 373 11.16 -29.60 9.26
CA ALA A 373 9.70 -29.79 9.33
C ALA A 373 8.94 -28.47 9.56
N ASN A 374 9.48 -27.58 10.38
CA ASN A 374 8.93 -26.24 10.59
C ASN A 374 10.00 -25.22 11.01
N PRO A 375 10.54 -24.43 10.06
CA PRO A 375 11.60 -23.47 10.36
C PRO A 375 11.13 -22.27 11.19
N LEU A 376 9.81 -22.05 11.30
CA LEU A 376 9.21 -20.95 12.07
C LEU A 376 8.53 -21.42 13.36
N ALA A 377 8.80 -22.66 13.80
CA ALA A 377 8.46 -23.10 15.13
C ALA A 377 9.18 -22.23 16.18
N THR A 378 8.42 -21.73 17.15
CA THR A 378 8.99 -21.08 18.32
C THR A 378 9.72 -22.08 19.20
N TYR A 379 10.71 -21.60 19.93
CA TYR A 379 11.51 -22.37 20.86
C TYR A 379 11.00 -22.11 22.27
N GLN A 380 10.98 -23.15 23.10
CA GLN A 380 10.61 -23.07 24.50
C GLN A 380 11.78 -23.55 25.36
N VAL A 381 12.09 -22.79 26.40
CA VAL A 381 13.09 -23.15 27.40
C VAL A 381 12.50 -22.96 28.78
N THR A 382 12.77 -23.89 29.69
CA THR A 382 12.42 -23.76 31.10
C THR A 382 13.72 -23.69 31.90
N PHE A 383 13.82 -22.70 32.78
CA PHE A 383 14.91 -22.59 33.74
C PHE A 383 14.38 -21.92 35.02
N ASP A 384 14.89 -22.38 36.17
CA ASP A 384 14.50 -21.85 37.49
C ASP A 384 12.98 -21.80 37.71
N GLY A 385 12.29 -22.85 37.26
CA GLY A 385 10.83 -22.99 37.38
C GLY A 385 9.99 -22.08 36.48
N ASN A 386 10.61 -21.25 35.64
CA ASN A 386 9.91 -20.36 34.70
C ASN A 386 10.11 -20.82 33.26
N THR A 387 9.05 -20.73 32.46
CA THR A 387 9.08 -21.10 31.04
C THR A 387 9.06 -19.84 30.18
N PHE A 388 9.98 -19.79 29.22
CA PHE A 388 10.09 -18.72 28.25
C PHE A 388 10.00 -19.27 26.82
N THR A 389 9.43 -18.47 25.93
CA THR A 389 9.34 -18.78 24.51
C THR A 389 9.97 -17.70 23.64
N GLY A 390 10.46 -18.08 22.46
CA GLY A 390 10.98 -17.11 21.52
C GLY A 390 11.11 -17.61 20.10
N ILE A 391 11.23 -16.66 19.18
CA ILE A 391 11.49 -16.90 17.76
C ILE A 391 13.01 -17.04 17.59
N LEU A 392 13.46 -18.09 16.90
CA LEU A 392 14.88 -18.29 16.64
C LEU A 392 15.42 -17.17 15.74
N LEU A 393 16.42 -16.44 16.21
CA LEU A 393 17.20 -15.50 15.39
C LEU A 393 18.48 -16.15 14.85
N LYS A 394 19.10 -17.00 15.67
CA LYS A 394 20.36 -17.65 15.34
C LYS A 394 20.55 -18.92 16.15
N ASN A 395 21.07 -19.95 15.49
CA ASN A 395 21.68 -21.12 16.14
C ASN A 395 23.12 -21.30 15.63
N SER A 396 24.00 -21.85 16.46
CA SER A 396 25.29 -22.39 16.01
C SER A 396 25.25 -23.91 16.09
N VAL A 397 25.45 -24.61 14.97
CA VAL A 397 25.42 -26.09 14.99
C VAL A 397 26.84 -26.64 14.95
N ALA A 398 27.15 -27.57 15.87
CA ALA A 398 28.39 -28.35 15.89
C ALA A 398 28.08 -29.86 15.81
N PRO A 399 27.67 -30.38 14.64
CA PRO A 399 27.04 -31.71 14.52
C PRO A 399 27.94 -32.86 14.95
N SER A 400 29.26 -32.72 14.79
CA SER A 400 30.24 -33.79 15.00
C SER A 400 30.71 -33.96 16.44
N THR A 401 30.42 -33.01 17.34
CA THR A 401 31.04 -33.00 18.69
C THR A 401 30.05 -32.92 19.86
N ASN A 402 28.75 -32.76 19.57
CA ASN A 402 27.70 -32.59 20.58
C ASN A 402 28.01 -31.51 21.65
N LYS A 403 28.87 -30.56 21.30
CA LYS A 403 29.24 -29.43 22.17
C LYS A 403 28.05 -28.49 22.34
N ALA A 404 28.04 -27.77 23.45
CA ALA A 404 27.05 -26.72 23.71
C ALA A 404 26.98 -25.76 22.53
N GLN A 405 25.76 -25.46 22.12
CA GLN A 405 25.40 -24.59 21.01
C GLN A 405 24.81 -23.29 21.54
N THR A 406 25.04 -22.21 20.81
CA THR A 406 24.50 -20.90 21.15
C THR A 406 23.18 -20.70 20.42
N TYR A 407 22.11 -20.44 21.16
CA TYR A 407 20.81 -20.05 20.64
C TYR A 407 20.57 -18.57 20.97
N GLU A 408 20.12 -17.80 19.99
CA GLU A 408 19.58 -16.46 20.21
C GLU A 408 18.09 -16.48 19.88
N LEU A 409 17.26 -16.24 20.90
CA LEU A 409 15.81 -16.25 20.80
C LEU A 409 15.25 -14.84 21.01
N LEU A 410 14.49 -14.34 20.05
CA LEU A 410 13.69 -13.13 20.21
C LEU A 410 12.47 -13.46 21.06
N LEU A 411 12.34 -12.87 22.23
CA LEU A 411 11.30 -13.24 23.19
C LEU A 411 9.90 -12.95 22.67
N ASP A 412 9.02 -13.95 22.80
CA ASP A 412 7.61 -13.82 22.44
C ASP A 412 6.87 -12.89 23.40
N SER A 413 5.78 -12.29 22.92
CA SER A 413 5.00 -11.29 23.66
C SER A 413 4.29 -11.83 24.92
N ASP A 414 4.09 -13.15 24.99
CA ASP A 414 3.41 -13.84 26.10
C ASP A 414 4.31 -14.09 27.32
N ASN A 415 5.62 -13.81 27.21
CA ASN A 415 6.54 -14.02 28.32
C ASN A 415 6.29 -13.05 29.48
N ASP A 416 6.32 -13.56 30.71
CA ASP A 416 6.37 -12.74 31.92
C ASP A 416 7.80 -12.24 32.16
N LEU A 417 8.08 -11.03 31.70
CA LEU A 417 9.39 -10.41 31.84
C LEU A 417 9.76 -10.07 33.29
N THR A 418 8.82 -10.07 34.25
CA THR A 418 9.15 -9.82 35.66
C THR A 418 10.05 -10.92 36.23
N LYS A 419 9.98 -12.11 35.63
CA LYS A 419 10.83 -13.26 35.94
C LYS A 419 12.25 -13.15 35.39
N LEU A 420 12.57 -12.12 34.61
CA LEU A 420 13.90 -11.89 34.05
C LEU A 420 14.67 -10.74 34.76
N ILE A 421 14.03 -10.03 35.70
CA ILE A 421 14.59 -8.83 36.34
C ILE A 421 15.84 -9.15 37.19
N ASP A 422 15.89 -10.33 37.80
CA ASP A 422 17.00 -10.75 38.67
C ASP A 422 18.20 -11.33 37.87
N TYR A 423 18.05 -11.49 36.54
CA TYR A 423 19.10 -12.03 35.66
C TYR A 423 19.79 -10.89 34.89
N ALA A 424 20.37 -9.95 35.65
CA ALA A 424 21.34 -9.01 35.10
C ALA A 424 22.66 -9.75 34.89
N GLY A 425 23.09 -9.85 33.63
CA GLY A 425 24.47 -10.24 33.29
C GLY A 425 25.48 -9.19 33.73
#